data_AF-A0A7Y1TNN7-F1
#
_entry.id   AF-A0A7Y1TNN7-F1
#
_cell.length_a   1.000
_cell.length_b   1.000
_cell.length_c   1.000
_cell.angle_alpha   90.00
_cell.angle_beta   90.00
_cell.angle_gamma   90.00
#
_symmetry.space_group_name_H-M   'P 1'
#
loop_
_entity.id
_entity.type
_entity.pdbx_description
1 polymer ?
#
loop_
_entity_poly.entity_id
_entity_poly.type
_entity_poly.pdbx_seq_one_letter_code
_entity_poly.pdbx_strand_id
1 'polypeptide(L)'
;MRNSIRKGFRFETYVAPEQSPFEKLFDIFKELIVHTSGDVDEALDWLKQLDDEYELTTPEYTLDDFVEDLKKKGYLREEIKSDGEGNGDGSALKITAKTERAIRKQALEQLFGKLKKSRSGNHRTKAIGTGDEQTGEFRDYQFGDTLDRISMTESIKNAQINHGISDFTINERDLVVEETNFKAQMSTVLMIDISHSMILYGEDRITPAKKVAMALTELITTRYPKDTIDIIVFGNDAWPISIKDLPYLNVGPYHTNTVAGLQLAMDILRRKRNTNKQIFMITDGKPSCLRLQDGSYYKNSVGLDNHIVERCYT
;
A
#
# COMPACT_ATOMS: atom_id res chain seq x y z
N MET A 1 17.22 14.65 56.13
CA MET A 1 17.20 13.36 55.39
C MET A 1 16.58 13.60 54.03
N ARG A 2 17.36 13.49 52.93
CA ARG A 2 16.86 13.66 51.56
C ARG A 2 16.28 12.34 51.08
N ASN A 3 14.98 12.33 50.80
CA ASN A 3 14.25 11.17 50.28
C ASN A 3 14.65 10.95 48.81
N SER A 4 15.41 9.90 48.50
CA SER A 4 15.73 9.57 47.11
C SER A 4 14.53 8.85 46.48
N ILE A 5 13.77 9.53 45.64
CA ILE A 5 12.74 8.90 44.82
C ILE A 5 13.45 8.07 43.75
N ARG A 6 13.48 6.74 43.94
CA ARG A 6 13.92 5.82 42.89
C ARG A 6 12.85 5.81 41.79
N LYS A 7 13.19 6.29 40.59
CA LYS A 7 12.37 6.11 39.40
C LYS A 7 12.47 4.65 38.96
N GLY A 8 11.35 3.93 38.98
CA GLY A 8 11.21 2.57 38.43
C GLY A 8 10.13 2.54 37.35
N PHE A 9 10.12 1.49 36.54
CA PHE A 9 9.04 1.25 35.57
C PHE A 9 7.85 0.62 36.30
N ARG A 10 6.67 1.21 36.14
CA ARG A 10 5.40 0.63 36.58
C ARG A 10 4.74 -0.01 35.36
N PHE A 11 4.64 -1.33 35.38
CA PHE A 11 3.88 -2.08 34.38
C PHE A 11 2.44 -2.13 34.86
N GLU A 12 1.53 -1.58 34.05
CA GLU A 12 0.09 -1.67 34.26
C GLU A 12 -0.52 -2.52 33.15
N THR A 13 -1.61 -3.22 33.46
CA THR A 13 -2.36 -3.95 32.45
C THR A 13 -2.87 -2.95 31.41
N TYR A 14 -2.66 -3.26 30.14
CA TYR A 14 -3.13 -2.40 29.06
C TYR A 14 -4.65 -2.25 29.14
N VAL A 15 -5.10 -1.01 29.35
CA VAL A 15 -6.51 -0.63 29.25
C VAL A 15 -6.73 -0.12 27.84
N ALA A 16 -7.52 -0.85 27.06
CA ALA A 16 -7.89 -0.38 25.73
C ALA A 16 -8.68 0.93 25.84
N PRO A 17 -8.47 1.90 24.93
CA PRO A 17 -9.32 3.09 24.87
C PRO A 17 -10.79 2.68 24.69
N GLU A 18 -11.73 3.42 25.29
CA GLU A 18 -13.16 3.19 25.09
C GLU A 18 -13.49 3.32 23.60
N GLN A 19 -13.77 2.18 22.95
CA GLN A 19 -14.25 2.12 21.57
C GLN A 19 -15.76 1.94 21.59
N SER A 20 -16.46 2.57 20.65
CA SER A 20 -17.89 2.32 20.48
C SER A 20 -18.14 0.85 20.05
N PRO A 21 -19.29 0.25 20.39
CA PRO A 21 -19.65 -1.10 19.92
C PRO A 21 -19.54 -1.26 18.40
N PHE A 22 -19.96 -0.22 17.66
CA PHE A 22 -19.81 -0.17 16.21
C PHE A 22 -18.34 -0.25 15.76
N GLU A 23 -17.43 0.51 16.36
CA GLU A 23 -16.02 0.53 15.95
C GLU A 23 -15.35 -0.83 16.21
N LYS A 24 -15.66 -1.46 17.35
CA LYS A 24 -15.16 -2.81 17.68
C LYS A 24 -15.61 -3.83 16.64
N LEU A 25 -16.91 -3.87 16.33
CA LEU A 25 -17.46 -4.78 15.32
C LEU A 25 -16.96 -4.44 13.91
N PHE A 26 -16.78 -3.16 13.60
CA PHE A 26 -16.29 -2.72 12.30
C PHE A 26 -14.83 -3.11 12.06
N ASP A 27 -13.99 -3.06 13.08
CA ASP A 27 -12.59 -3.53 13.00
C ASP A 27 -12.51 -5.03 12.70
N ILE A 28 -13.35 -5.84 13.34
CA ILE A 28 -13.47 -7.28 13.10
C ILE A 28 -14.05 -7.55 11.71
N PHE A 29 -15.14 -6.87 11.35
CA PHE A 29 -15.79 -7.01 10.05
C PHE A 29 -14.81 -6.71 8.90
N LYS A 30 -13.98 -5.67 9.01
CA LYS A 30 -12.94 -5.37 8.01
C LYS A 30 -11.92 -6.50 7.87
N GLU A 31 -11.58 -7.21 8.95
CA GLU A 31 -10.71 -8.40 8.87
C GLU A 31 -11.39 -9.56 8.16
N LEU A 32 -12.65 -9.83 8.52
CA LEU A 32 -13.45 -10.91 7.94
C LEU A 32 -13.65 -10.70 6.45
N ILE A 33 -13.98 -9.48 6.02
CA ILE A 33 -14.15 -9.15 4.60
C ILE A 33 -12.89 -9.41 3.78
N VAL A 34 -11.69 -9.20 4.35
CA VAL A 34 -10.44 -9.53 3.66
C VAL A 34 -10.26 -11.05 3.54
N HIS A 35 -10.65 -11.78 4.58
CA HIS A 35 -10.55 -13.24 4.63
C HIS A 35 -11.55 -13.91 3.66
N THR A 36 -12.78 -13.41 3.59
CA THR A 36 -13.84 -13.90 2.69
C THR A 36 -13.75 -13.31 1.28
N SER A 37 -12.65 -12.60 0.97
CA SER A 37 -12.41 -11.99 -0.33
C SER A 37 -13.57 -11.11 -0.83
N GLY A 38 -14.15 -10.32 0.07
CA GLY A 38 -15.23 -9.39 -0.25
C GLY A 38 -16.65 -9.96 -0.21
N ASP A 39 -16.82 -11.25 0.12
CA ASP A 39 -18.13 -11.83 0.38
C ASP A 39 -18.68 -11.31 1.71
N VAL A 40 -19.75 -10.50 1.62
CA VAL A 40 -20.36 -9.83 2.78
C VAL A 40 -21.20 -10.82 3.58
N ASP A 41 -21.92 -11.70 2.90
CA ASP A 41 -22.84 -12.63 3.56
C ASP A 41 -22.01 -13.64 4.37
N GLU A 42 -20.94 -14.18 3.78
CA GLU A 42 -20.01 -15.07 4.49
C GLU A 42 -19.33 -14.34 5.66
N ALA A 43 -18.91 -13.08 5.48
CA ALA A 43 -18.27 -12.31 6.55
C ALA A 43 -19.22 -12.04 7.72
N LEU A 44 -20.50 -11.79 7.46
CA LEU A 44 -21.51 -11.59 8.51
C LEU A 44 -21.83 -12.90 9.24
N ASP A 45 -21.88 -14.02 8.52
CA ASP A 45 -22.06 -15.35 9.13
C ASP A 45 -20.90 -15.69 10.08
N TRP A 46 -19.65 -15.40 9.67
CA TRP A 46 -18.48 -15.57 10.53
C TRP A 46 -18.51 -14.62 11.73
N LEU A 47 -18.92 -13.37 11.52
CA LEU A 47 -19.07 -12.39 12.60
C LEU A 47 -20.09 -12.86 13.64
N LYS A 48 -21.18 -13.48 13.20
CA LYS A 48 -22.19 -14.07 14.07
C LYS A 48 -21.63 -15.21 14.92
N GLN A 49 -20.87 -16.12 14.32
CA GLN A 49 -20.20 -17.19 15.08
C GLN A 49 -19.22 -16.64 16.13
N LEU A 50 -18.50 -15.56 15.80
CA LEU A 50 -17.62 -14.89 16.76
C LEU A 50 -18.41 -14.18 17.86
N ASP A 51 -19.57 -13.61 17.55
CA ASP A 51 -20.44 -13.00 18.55
C ASP A 51 -21.00 -14.05 19.53
N ASP A 52 -21.42 -15.21 19.03
CA ASP A 52 -21.92 -16.32 19.84
C ASP A 52 -20.85 -16.84 20.84
N GLU A 53 -19.57 -16.85 20.44
CA GLU A 53 -18.46 -17.35 21.28
C GLU A 53 -17.89 -16.28 22.21
N TYR A 54 -17.78 -15.03 21.76
CA TYR A 54 -17.06 -13.97 22.47
C TYR A 54 -17.94 -12.86 23.01
N GLU A 55 -19.27 -12.95 22.85
CA GLU A 55 -20.25 -11.96 23.30
C GLU A 55 -19.82 -10.54 22.88
N LEU A 56 -19.65 -10.33 21.57
CA LEU A 56 -19.11 -9.08 21.02
C LEU A 56 -20.11 -7.92 21.10
N THR A 57 -21.40 -8.24 20.98
CA THR A 57 -22.57 -7.36 21.07
C THR A 57 -23.05 -7.15 22.51
N THR A 58 -23.97 -6.20 22.68
CA THR A 58 -24.67 -6.00 23.96
C THR A 58 -26.18 -6.04 23.73
N PRO A 59 -27.01 -6.21 24.78
CA PRO A 59 -28.48 -6.15 24.63
C PRO A 59 -28.98 -4.85 23.99
N GLU A 60 -28.21 -3.77 24.09
CA GLU A 60 -28.52 -2.46 23.51
C GLU A 60 -27.98 -2.26 22.08
N TYR A 61 -27.09 -3.14 21.60
CA TYR A 61 -26.49 -3.03 20.27
C TYR A 61 -26.22 -4.40 19.66
N THR A 62 -27.12 -4.83 18.79
CA THR A 62 -27.10 -6.16 18.15
C THR A 62 -26.35 -6.17 16.81
N LEU A 63 -26.13 -7.35 16.23
CA LEU A 63 -25.58 -7.48 14.87
C LEU A 63 -26.48 -6.86 13.80
N ASP A 64 -27.81 -6.90 14.00
CA ASP A 64 -28.75 -6.26 13.08
C ASP A 64 -28.59 -4.73 13.10
N ASP A 65 -28.43 -4.16 14.30
CA ASP A 65 -28.12 -2.72 14.46
C ASP A 65 -26.79 -2.35 13.78
N PHE A 66 -25.80 -3.24 13.87
CA PHE A 66 -24.51 -3.07 13.20
C PHE A 66 -24.65 -3.06 11.67
N VAL A 67 -25.40 -4.00 11.09
CA VAL A 67 -25.65 -4.06 9.64
C VAL A 67 -26.41 -2.83 9.15
N GLU A 68 -27.44 -2.39 9.87
CA GLU A 68 -28.16 -1.17 9.55
C GLU A 68 -27.28 0.08 9.66
N ASP A 69 -26.41 0.15 10.67
CA ASP A 69 -25.41 1.21 10.77
C ASP A 69 -24.41 1.18 9.60
N LEU A 70 -23.99 0.00 9.14
CA LEU A 70 -23.11 -0.14 7.97
C LEU A 70 -23.78 0.41 6.71
N LYS A 71 -25.07 0.11 6.50
CA LYS A 71 -25.86 0.68 5.38
C LYS A 71 -26.00 2.20 5.52
N LYS A 72 -26.46 2.67 6.69
CA LYS A 72 -26.69 4.10 6.98
C LYS A 72 -25.42 4.94 6.85
N LYS A 73 -24.28 4.41 7.28
CA LYS A 73 -22.96 5.05 7.14
C LYS A 73 -22.36 4.87 5.74
N GLY A 74 -23.02 4.15 4.83
CA GLY A 74 -22.62 3.97 3.44
C GLY A 74 -21.43 3.02 3.23
N TYR A 75 -21.22 2.08 4.14
CA TYR A 75 -20.22 1.01 4.02
C TYR A 75 -20.76 -0.20 3.25
N LEU A 76 -22.07 -0.45 3.32
CA LEU A 76 -22.75 -1.46 2.51
C LEU A 76 -23.76 -0.80 1.58
N ARG A 77 -24.01 -1.44 0.45
CA ARG A 77 -25.11 -1.12 -0.47
C ARG A 77 -25.87 -2.39 -0.81
N GLU A 78 -27.16 -2.26 -1.02
CA GLU A 78 -28.00 -3.31 -1.57
C GLU A 78 -27.92 -3.25 -3.10
N GLU A 79 -27.61 -4.38 -3.73
CA GLU A 79 -27.73 -4.55 -5.17
C GLU A 79 -28.94 -5.43 -5.49
N ILE A 80 -29.76 -4.97 -6.43
CA ILE A 80 -30.87 -5.75 -6.98
C ILE A 80 -30.26 -6.80 -7.92
N LYS A 81 -30.38 -8.08 -7.57
CA LYS A 81 -30.00 -9.18 -8.46
C LYS A 81 -30.85 -9.07 -9.73
N SER A 82 -30.20 -8.81 -10.87
CA SER A 82 -30.87 -8.69 -12.19
C SER A 82 -30.79 -9.96 -13.02
N ASP A 83 -30.46 -11.11 -12.41
CA ASP A 83 -30.49 -12.40 -13.09
C ASP A 83 -31.81 -13.11 -12.80
N GLY A 84 -32.63 -13.25 -13.84
CA GLY A 84 -33.89 -13.97 -13.81
C GLY A 84 -33.73 -15.45 -13.47
N GLU A 85 -34.82 -16.01 -12.94
CA GLU A 85 -34.97 -17.38 -12.38
C GLU A 85 -34.55 -17.55 -10.92
N GLY A 86 -35.30 -16.90 -10.03
CA GLY A 86 -35.39 -17.27 -8.63
C GLY A 86 -36.47 -16.47 -7.91
N ASN A 87 -37.52 -17.14 -7.42
CA ASN A 87 -38.47 -16.56 -6.46
C ASN A 87 -37.75 -16.37 -5.11
N GLY A 88 -37.01 -15.27 -4.97
CA GLY A 88 -36.38 -14.87 -3.72
C GLY A 88 -36.24 -13.36 -3.66
N ASP A 89 -36.89 -12.75 -2.67
CA ASP A 89 -36.75 -11.35 -2.28
C ASP A 89 -35.35 -11.12 -1.67
N GLY A 90 -34.32 -11.12 -2.51
CA GLY A 90 -32.92 -11.15 -2.07
C GLY A 90 -32.08 -10.08 -2.73
N SER A 91 -32.09 -8.86 -2.16
CA SER A 91 -31.02 -7.89 -2.42
C SER A 91 -29.69 -8.47 -1.91
N ALA A 92 -28.67 -8.49 -2.76
CA ALA A 92 -27.33 -8.90 -2.32
C ALA A 92 -26.62 -7.70 -1.69
N LEU A 93 -26.08 -7.86 -0.49
CA LEU A 93 -25.25 -6.81 0.11
C LEU A 93 -23.87 -6.82 -0.53
N LYS A 94 -23.38 -5.63 -0.91
CA LYS A 94 -22.01 -5.43 -1.37
C LYS A 94 -21.33 -4.32 -0.59
N ILE A 95 -20.02 -4.51 -0.36
CA ILE A 95 -19.19 -3.43 0.18
C ILE A 95 -19.10 -2.26 -0.80
N THR A 96 -19.01 -1.05 -0.27
CA THR A 96 -18.83 0.15 -1.07
C THR A 96 -17.34 0.51 -1.20
N ALA A 97 -17.02 1.42 -2.12
CA ALA A 97 -15.68 2.01 -2.23
C ALA A 97 -15.20 2.67 -0.91
N LYS A 98 -16.14 3.08 -0.03
CA LYS A 98 -15.82 3.60 1.30
C LYS A 98 -15.24 2.49 2.18
N THR A 99 -15.83 1.31 2.15
CA THR A 99 -15.35 0.12 2.87
C THR A 99 -14.03 -0.37 2.31
N GLU A 100 -13.89 -0.46 0.99
CA GLU A 100 -12.60 -0.80 0.35
C GLU A 100 -11.46 0.11 0.84
N ARG A 101 -11.71 1.41 0.90
CA ARG A 101 -10.73 2.38 1.42
C ARG A 101 -10.46 2.20 2.91
N ALA A 102 -11.48 1.90 3.71
CA ALA A 102 -11.32 1.67 5.14
C ALA A 102 -10.44 0.44 5.42
N ILE A 103 -10.65 -0.64 4.67
CA ILE A 103 -9.86 -1.87 4.76
C ILE A 103 -8.39 -1.61 4.39
N ARG A 104 -8.12 -0.88 3.31
CA ARG A 104 -6.74 -0.54 2.93
C ARG A 104 -6.03 0.31 3.98
N LYS A 105 -6.71 1.28 4.58
CA LYS A 105 -6.18 2.09 5.67
C LYS A 105 -5.87 1.25 6.92
N GLN A 106 -6.76 0.33 7.29
CA GLN A 106 -6.51 -0.60 8.39
C GLN A 106 -5.27 -1.46 8.12
N ALA A 107 -5.14 -2.01 6.91
CA ALA A 107 -3.95 -2.80 6.54
C ALA A 107 -2.67 -1.96 6.66
N LEU A 108 -2.69 -0.70 6.21
CA LEU A 108 -1.59 0.25 6.35
C LEU A 108 -1.23 0.50 7.83
N GLU A 109 -2.22 0.76 8.69
CA GLU A 109 -2.02 1.03 10.10
C GLU A 109 -1.50 -0.19 10.86
N GLN A 110 -2.01 -1.38 10.56
CA GLN A 110 -1.55 -2.62 11.18
C GLN A 110 -0.09 -2.94 10.83
N LEU A 111 0.27 -2.83 9.54
CA LEU A 111 1.60 -3.21 9.05
C LEU A 111 2.64 -2.11 9.25
N PHE A 112 2.29 -0.85 9.00
CA PHE A 112 3.23 0.27 9.01
C PHE A 112 2.99 1.28 10.15
N GLY A 113 1.85 1.22 10.86
CA GLY A 113 1.58 2.10 12.00
C GLY A 113 2.43 1.79 13.22
N LYS A 114 2.84 0.52 13.39
CA LYS A 114 3.72 0.06 14.48
C LYS A 114 5.22 0.19 14.17
N LEU A 115 5.60 0.48 12.92
CA LEU A 115 6.98 0.81 12.58
C LEU A 115 7.34 2.10 13.31
N LYS A 116 8.07 1.95 14.43
CA LYS A 116 8.58 3.07 15.23
C LYS A 116 9.14 4.13 14.29
N LYS A 117 8.95 5.41 14.64
CA LYS A 117 9.69 6.57 14.11
C LYS A 117 11.20 6.39 14.36
N SER A 118 11.81 5.36 13.78
CA SER A 118 13.24 5.36 13.49
C SER A 118 13.43 6.44 12.45
N ARG A 119 14.46 7.29 12.65
CA ARG A 119 14.76 8.49 11.86
C ARG A 119 14.29 8.34 10.42
N SER A 120 13.31 9.16 10.05
CA SER A 120 12.77 9.28 8.70
C SER A 120 13.92 9.34 7.68
N GLY A 121 14.21 8.20 7.08
CA GLY A 121 14.87 8.15 5.80
C GLY A 121 13.80 8.41 4.76
N ASN A 122 13.46 9.68 4.52
CA ASN A 122 13.08 10.04 3.16
C ASN A 122 14.18 9.44 2.27
N HIS A 123 13.82 8.81 1.15
CA HIS A 123 14.79 8.34 0.16
C HIS A 123 15.62 9.54 -0.32
N ARG A 124 16.63 9.94 0.46
CA ARG A 124 17.64 10.90 0.08
C ARG A 124 18.53 10.12 -0.86
N THR A 125 18.21 10.26 -2.14
CA THR A 125 19.16 9.99 -3.21
C THR A 125 20.46 10.73 -2.88
N LYS A 126 21.59 10.01 -2.93
CA LYS A 126 22.93 10.59 -2.71
C LYS A 126 23.34 11.60 -3.80
N ALA A 127 22.51 11.78 -4.82
CA ALA A 127 22.72 12.73 -5.89
C ALA A 127 22.07 14.07 -5.51
N ILE A 128 22.88 15.02 -5.05
CA ILE A 128 22.57 16.45 -5.17
C ILE A 128 22.76 16.76 -6.65
N GLY A 129 21.66 16.89 -7.38
CA GLY A 129 21.69 17.03 -8.84
C GLY A 129 20.60 17.96 -9.33
N THR A 130 20.78 18.42 -10.57
CA THR A 130 19.95 19.39 -11.28
C THR A 130 18.49 18.93 -11.46
N GLY A 131 17.67 19.07 -10.42
CA GLY A 131 16.22 18.88 -10.45
C GLY A 131 15.46 20.19 -10.66
N ASP A 132 14.26 20.11 -11.23
CA ASP A 132 13.44 21.24 -11.73
C ASP A 132 12.41 21.75 -10.71
N GLU A 133 12.30 21.12 -9.53
CA GLU A 133 11.36 21.53 -8.49
C GLU A 133 12.06 22.24 -7.33
N GLN A 134 11.79 23.55 -7.25
CA GLN A 134 12.15 24.45 -6.17
C GLN A 134 11.48 24.02 -4.86
N THR A 135 12.26 23.88 -3.78
CA THR A 135 11.75 23.44 -2.47
C THR A 135 11.41 24.59 -1.53
N GLY A 136 11.77 25.83 -1.89
CA GLY A 136 11.65 27.01 -1.03
C GLY A 136 12.64 27.00 0.16
N GLU A 137 13.53 26.01 0.26
CA GLU A 137 14.64 26.02 1.20
C GLU A 137 15.84 26.70 0.55
N PHE A 138 16.48 27.61 1.30
CA PHE A 138 17.62 28.40 0.84
C PHE A 138 18.87 27.98 1.58
N ARG A 139 20.01 27.98 0.87
CA ARG A 139 21.32 27.81 1.48
C ARG A 139 22.33 28.78 0.87
N ASP A 140 23.44 28.98 1.58
CA ASP A 140 24.54 29.80 1.07
C ASP A 140 25.17 29.14 -0.17
N TYR A 141 25.56 29.98 -1.13
CA TYR A 141 26.27 29.57 -2.33
C TYR A 141 27.59 28.86 -2.00
N GLN A 142 27.87 27.77 -2.72
CA GLN A 142 29.15 27.09 -2.66
C GLN A 142 29.76 26.99 -4.05
N PHE A 143 31.08 27.08 -4.12
CA PHE A 143 31.82 26.97 -5.37
C PHE A 143 31.46 25.67 -6.11
N GLY A 144 30.96 25.80 -7.35
CA GLY A 144 30.46 24.69 -8.16
C GLY A 144 28.94 24.66 -8.33
N ASP A 145 28.20 25.48 -7.58
CA ASP A 145 26.76 25.66 -7.79
C ASP A 145 26.45 26.35 -9.11
N THR A 146 25.39 25.91 -9.77
CA THR A 146 24.98 26.44 -11.07
C THR A 146 24.27 27.79 -10.90
N LEU A 147 24.62 28.76 -11.76
CA LEU A 147 24.19 30.17 -11.62
C LEU A 147 22.67 30.36 -11.77
N ASP A 148 22.00 29.46 -12.48
CA ASP A 148 20.54 29.42 -12.68
C ASP A 148 19.76 29.17 -11.38
N ARG A 149 20.43 28.71 -10.32
CA ARG A 149 19.80 28.40 -9.01
C ARG A 149 19.97 29.50 -7.98
N ILE A 150 20.67 30.58 -8.32
CA ILE A 150 20.87 31.71 -7.42
C ILE A 150 19.56 32.48 -7.31
N SER A 151 19.04 32.56 -6.09
CA SER A 151 17.90 33.43 -5.77
C SER A 151 18.41 34.87 -5.70
N MET A 152 18.24 35.62 -6.78
CA MET A 152 18.65 37.03 -6.83
C MET A 152 17.96 37.87 -5.74
N THR A 153 16.70 37.59 -5.45
CA THR A 153 15.93 38.32 -4.44
C THR A 153 16.50 38.13 -3.03
N GLU A 154 16.74 36.90 -2.60
CA GLU A 154 17.34 36.64 -1.28
C GLU A 154 18.81 37.06 -1.24
N SER A 155 19.53 36.95 -2.36
CA SER A 155 20.93 37.41 -2.44
C SER A 155 21.06 38.93 -2.28
N ILE A 156 20.17 39.69 -2.93
CA ILE A 156 20.10 41.16 -2.80
C ILE A 156 19.74 41.55 -1.36
N LYS A 157 18.79 40.84 -0.74
CA LYS A 157 18.40 41.07 0.64
C LYS A 157 19.55 40.80 1.61
N ASN A 158 20.30 39.70 1.43
CA ASN A 158 21.50 39.42 2.23
C ASN A 158 22.58 40.48 2.04
N ALA A 159 22.83 40.90 0.80
CA ALA A 159 23.78 41.97 0.50
C ALA A 159 23.40 43.30 1.17
N GLN A 160 22.12 43.66 1.19
CA GLN A 160 21.64 44.85 1.90
C GLN A 160 21.82 44.75 3.42
N ILE A 161 21.62 43.56 3.99
CA ILE A 161 21.83 43.31 5.43
C ILE A 161 23.33 43.42 5.77
N ASN A 162 24.21 42.89 4.93
CA ASN A 162 25.64 42.82 5.19
C ASN A 162 26.42 44.10 4.85
N HIS A 163 25.99 44.83 3.82
CA HIS A 163 26.71 45.99 3.28
C HIS A 163 25.95 47.33 3.41
N GLY A 164 24.67 47.30 3.81
CA GLY A 164 23.85 48.49 3.98
C GLY A 164 23.26 49.02 2.67
N ILE A 165 22.46 50.10 2.77
CA ILE A 165 21.64 50.63 1.66
C ILE A 165 22.42 51.64 0.80
N SER A 166 23.46 52.26 1.33
CA SER A 166 24.12 53.42 0.71
C SER A 166 25.04 53.05 -0.44
N ASP A 167 25.78 51.94 -0.35
CA ASP A 167 26.70 51.46 -1.38
C ASP A 167 26.40 49.99 -1.71
N PHE A 168 25.66 49.76 -2.79
CA PHE A 168 25.25 48.42 -3.19
C PHE A 168 26.47 47.61 -3.67
N THR A 169 26.88 46.66 -2.83
CA THR A 169 27.94 45.69 -3.12
C THR A 169 27.41 44.29 -2.85
N ILE A 170 27.60 43.37 -3.80
CA ILE A 170 27.28 41.95 -3.66
C ILE A 170 28.59 41.18 -3.70
N ASN A 171 28.82 40.36 -2.67
CA ASN A 171 29.92 39.41 -2.62
C ASN A 171 29.41 37.97 -2.72
N GLU A 172 30.32 37.03 -2.96
CA GLU A 172 29.99 35.59 -3.05
C GLU A 172 29.27 35.07 -1.79
N ARG A 173 29.58 35.65 -0.61
CA ARG A 173 28.95 35.30 0.67
C ARG A 173 27.50 35.76 0.82
N ASP A 174 27.08 36.69 -0.04
CA ASP A 174 25.70 37.17 -0.08
C ASP A 174 24.83 36.33 -1.01
N LEU A 175 25.45 35.51 -1.86
CA LEU A 175 24.73 34.67 -2.82
C LEU A 175 24.01 33.53 -2.09
N VAL A 176 22.72 33.44 -2.37
CA VAL A 176 21.82 32.43 -1.83
C VAL A 176 21.36 31.54 -2.98
N VAL A 177 21.51 30.24 -2.79
CA VAL A 177 21.08 29.22 -3.74
C VAL A 177 19.82 28.55 -3.20
N GLU A 178 18.84 28.36 -4.08
CA GLU A 178 17.66 27.59 -3.74
C GLU A 178 17.96 26.08 -3.82
N GLU A 179 17.67 25.35 -2.74
CA GLU A 179 17.81 23.90 -2.75
C GLU A 179 16.73 23.27 -3.62
N THR A 180 17.15 22.43 -4.57
CA THR A 180 16.26 21.53 -5.30
C THR A 180 16.44 20.13 -4.73
N ASN A 181 15.42 19.58 -4.09
CA ASN A 181 15.44 18.17 -3.73
C ASN A 181 15.11 17.36 -4.98
N PHE A 182 16.00 16.46 -5.37
CA PHE A 182 15.66 15.40 -6.32
C PHE A 182 14.73 14.40 -5.62
N LYS A 183 13.44 14.71 -5.56
CA LYS A 183 12.43 13.68 -5.28
C LYS A 183 12.33 12.82 -6.53
N ALA A 184 13.16 11.78 -6.55
CA ALA A 184 13.17 10.82 -7.61
C ALA A 184 11.80 10.11 -7.63
N GLN A 185 10.90 10.57 -8.51
CA GLN A 185 9.58 9.97 -8.64
C GLN A 185 9.74 8.49 -8.96
N MET A 186 9.05 7.62 -8.23
CA MET A 186 9.18 6.18 -8.35
C MET A 186 8.01 5.58 -9.15
N SER A 187 8.32 4.68 -10.07
CA SER A 187 7.31 3.79 -10.67
C SER A 187 7.43 2.38 -10.09
N THR A 188 6.35 1.91 -9.49
CA THR A 188 6.26 0.61 -8.84
C THR A 188 5.26 -0.27 -9.56
N VAL A 189 5.65 -1.48 -9.93
CA VAL A 189 4.70 -2.55 -10.26
C VAL A 189 4.62 -3.51 -9.08
N LEU A 190 3.42 -3.69 -8.54
CA LEU A 190 3.13 -4.71 -7.55
C LEU A 190 2.57 -5.95 -8.25
N MET A 191 3.28 -7.06 -8.13
CA MET A 191 2.91 -8.36 -8.69
C MET A 191 2.43 -9.29 -7.59
N ILE A 192 1.25 -9.87 -7.75
CA ILE A 192 0.66 -10.78 -6.76
C ILE A 192 0.42 -12.15 -7.41
N ASP A 193 0.97 -13.18 -6.79
CA ASP A 193 0.75 -14.57 -7.17
C ASP A 193 -0.65 -15.02 -6.74
N ILE A 194 -1.42 -15.54 -7.69
CA ILE A 194 -2.76 -16.12 -7.46
C ILE A 194 -2.81 -17.61 -7.81
N SER A 195 -1.65 -18.25 -7.90
CA SER A 195 -1.52 -19.68 -8.15
C SER A 195 -2.03 -20.51 -6.97
N HIS A 196 -2.34 -21.77 -7.26
CA HIS A 196 -2.89 -22.69 -6.25
C HIS A 196 -1.91 -22.93 -5.08
N SER A 197 -0.60 -22.75 -5.30
CA SER A 197 0.42 -22.94 -4.26
C SER A 197 0.26 -21.96 -3.09
N MET A 198 -0.35 -20.80 -3.32
CA MET A 198 -0.66 -19.79 -2.31
C MET A 198 -1.68 -20.21 -1.23
N ILE A 199 -2.41 -21.32 -1.43
CA ILE A 199 -3.31 -21.92 -0.42
C ILE A 199 -2.96 -23.38 -0.08
N LEU A 200 -1.84 -23.88 -0.60
CA LEU A 200 -1.54 -25.30 -0.58
C LEU A 200 -1.04 -25.73 0.80
N TYR A 201 -1.35 -26.97 1.19
CA TYR A 201 -1.13 -27.53 2.53
C TYR A 201 -1.94 -26.87 3.66
N GLY A 202 -3.05 -26.21 3.32
CA GLY A 202 -3.91 -25.54 4.31
C GLY A 202 -3.32 -24.24 4.85
N GLU A 203 -2.25 -23.73 4.24
CA GLU A 203 -1.67 -22.43 4.56
C GLU A 203 -2.27 -21.34 3.68
N ASP A 204 -3.02 -20.41 4.26
CA ASP A 204 -3.51 -19.22 3.56
C ASP A 204 -2.41 -18.15 3.46
N ARG A 205 -1.66 -18.18 2.36
CA ARG A 205 -0.63 -17.16 2.05
C ARG A 205 -1.21 -16.00 1.25
N ILE A 206 -2.37 -16.16 0.63
CA ILE A 206 -3.01 -15.12 -0.19
C ILE A 206 -3.58 -13.99 0.68
N THR A 207 -4.19 -14.29 1.83
CA THR A 207 -4.74 -13.26 2.72
C THR A 207 -3.66 -12.33 3.27
N PRO A 208 -2.52 -12.81 3.81
CA PRO A 208 -1.39 -11.95 4.16
C PRO A 208 -0.87 -11.15 2.96
N ALA A 209 -0.77 -11.77 1.78
CA ALA A 209 -0.34 -11.09 0.56
C ALA A 209 -1.27 -9.92 0.19
N LYS A 210 -2.59 -10.12 0.23
CA LYS A 210 -3.60 -9.06 0.02
C LYS A 210 -3.42 -7.92 1.00
N LYS A 211 -3.21 -8.21 2.30
CA LYS A 211 -2.99 -7.17 3.32
C LYS A 211 -1.75 -6.33 3.04
N VAL A 212 -0.63 -6.98 2.72
CA VAL A 212 0.62 -6.29 2.35
C VAL A 212 0.41 -5.45 1.09
N ALA A 213 -0.25 -6.00 0.07
CA ALA A 213 -0.56 -5.30 -1.18
C ALA A 213 -1.42 -4.04 -0.95
N MET A 214 -2.50 -4.17 -0.18
CA MET A 214 -3.38 -3.07 0.20
C MET A 214 -2.66 -2.00 0.99
N ALA A 215 -1.86 -2.40 1.98
CA ALA A 215 -1.09 -1.49 2.81
C ALA A 215 -0.03 -0.74 2.01
N LEU A 216 0.72 -1.43 1.14
CA LEU A 216 1.73 -0.81 0.28
C LEU A 216 1.09 0.18 -0.71
N THR A 217 -0.05 -0.21 -1.28
CA THR A 217 -0.82 0.65 -2.20
C THR A 217 -1.31 1.91 -1.49
N GLU A 218 -1.89 1.78 -0.30
CA GLU A 218 -2.33 2.93 0.50
C GLU A 218 -1.14 3.78 0.95
N LEU A 219 0.00 3.17 1.32
CA LEU A 219 1.22 3.89 1.69
C LEU A 219 1.72 4.79 0.55
N ILE A 220 1.86 4.21 -0.66
CA ILE A 220 2.38 4.92 -1.83
C ILE A 220 1.43 6.04 -2.23
N THR A 221 0.14 5.71 -2.39
CA THR A 221 -0.87 6.69 -2.84
C THR A 221 -1.12 7.82 -1.85
N THR A 222 -0.94 7.60 -0.54
CA THR A 222 -1.16 8.64 0.48
C THR A 222 0.11 9.43 0.85
N ARG A 223 1.27 8.79 0.96
CA ARG A 223 2.52 9.47 1.38
C ARG A 223 3.36 9.97 0.22
N TYR A 224 3.25 9.34 -0.95
CA TYR A 224 4.07 9.65 -2.12
C TYR A 224 3.18 9.91 -3.35
N PRO A 225 2.39 11.00 -3.36
CA PRO A 225 1.40 11.25 -4.40
C PRO A 225 1.99 11.49 -5.81
N LYS A 226 3.31 11.70 -5.92
CA LYS A 226 4.03 11.82 -7.21
C LYS A 226 4.55 10.48 -7.73
N ASP A 227 4.50 9.42 -6.92
CA ASP A 227 4.88 8.08 -7.32
C ASP A 227 3.71 7.36 -7.98
N THR A 228 4.02 6.41 -8.86
CA THR A 228 3.01 5.60 -9.54
C THR A 228 3.06 4.17 -9.02
N ILE A 229 1.89 3.58 -8.80
CA ILE A 229 1.74 2.15 -8.53
C ILE A 229 0.80 1.52 -9.57
N ASP A 230 1.26 0.46 -10.22
CA ASP A 230 0.46 -0.38 -11.09
C ASP A 230 0.41 -1.79 -10.47
N ILE A 231 -0.75 -2.44 -10.50
CA ILE A 231 -0.96 -3.73 -9.86
C ILE A 231 -1.23 -4.77 -10.94
N ILE A 232 -0.52 -5.88 -10.87
CA ILE A 232 -0.76 -7.05 -11.72
C ILE A 232 -0.89 -8.30 -10.88
N VAL A 233 -1.69 -9.24 -11.37
CA VAL A 233 -1.74 -10.59 -10.83
C VAL A 233 -1.15 -11.56 -11.84
N PHE A 234 -0.61 -12.67 -11.36
CA PHE A 234 -0.09 -13.71 -12.23
C PHE A 234 -0.43 -15.12 -11.71
N GLY A 235 -0.78 -15.98 -12.66
CA GLY A 235 -1.02 -17.41 -12.50
C GLY A 235 -0.43 -18.13 -13.71
N ASN A 236 -1.27 -18.74 -14.56
CA ASN A 236 -0.80 -19.26 -15.85
C ASN A 236 -0.38 -18.13 -16.81
N ASP A 237 -1.09 -17.01 -16.77
CA ASP A 237 -0.80 -15.75 -17.46
C ASP A 237 -0.77 -14.61 -16.44
N ALA A 238 -0.47 -13.39 -16.91
CA ALA A 238 -0.48 -12.19 -16.09
C ALA A 238 -1.36 -11.09 -16.71
N TRP A 239 -2.04 -10.32 -15.87
CA TRP A 239 -2.88 -9.20 -16.30
C TRP A 239 -2.94 -8.09 -15.23
N PRO A 240 -3.19 -6.84 -15.64
CA PRO A 240 -3.36 -5.74 -14.69
C PRO A 240 -4.72 -5.80 -13.99
N ILE A 241 -4.76 -5.32 -12.76
CA ILE A 241 -5.98 -5.15 -11.97
C ILE A 241 -6.05 -3.75 -11.39
N SER A 242 -7.24 -3.32 -10.97
CA SER A 242 -7.40 -2.05 -10.27
C SER A 242 -7.17 -2.21 -8.76
N ILE A 243 -6.90 -1.10 -8.07
CA ILE A 243 -6.77 -1.06 -6.61
C ILE A 243 -8.05 -1.55 -5.91
N LYS A 244 -9.22 -1.37 -6.55
CA LYS A 244 -10.51 -1.79 -6.02
C LYS A 244 -10.65 -3.32 -6.00
N ASP A 245 -9.93 -4.01 -6.87
CA ASP A 245 -10.03 -5.47 -7.02
C ASP A 245 -9.18 -6.20 -5.97
N LEU A 246 -8.25 -5.52 -5.28
CA LEU A 246 -7.35 -6.11 -4.29
C LEU A 246 -8.04 -6.91 -3.17
N PRO A 247 -9.12 -6.42 -2.53
CA PRO A 247 -9.79 -7.17 -1.46
C PRO A 247 -10.42 -8.47 -1.98
N TYR A 248 -10.83 -8.48 -3.25
CA TYR A 248 -11.55 -9.58 -3.89
C TYR A 248 -10.62 -10.62 -4.54
N LEU A 249 -9.30 -10.47 -4.39
CA LEU A 249 -8.36 -11.41 -4.96
C LEU A 249 -8.52 -12.79 -4.33
N ASN A 250 -8.65 -13.77 -5.20
CA ASN A 250 -8.74 -15.18 -4.86
C ASN A 250 -7.71 -15.96 -5.67
N VAL A 251 -7.25 -17.05 -5.08
CA VAL A 251 -6.44 -18.03 -5.79
C VAL A 251 -7.31 -18.79 -6.79
N GLY A 252 -6.73 -19.11 -7.95
CA GLY A 252 -7.37 -19.96 -8.94
C GLY A 252 -6.64 -21.29 -9.11
N PRO A 253 -7.16 -22.20 -9.97
CA PRO A 253 -6.48 -23.44 -10.37
C PRO A 253 -5.33 -23.14 -11.36
N TYR A 254 -4.48 -22.19 -10.99
CA TYR A 254 -3.36 -21.70 -11.78
C TYR A 254 -2.03 -22.25 -11.26
N HIS A 255 -1.06 -22.29 -12.16
CA HIS A 255 0.35 -22.52 -11.84
C HIS A 255 1.06 -21.16 -11.69
N THR A 256 2.35 -21.18 -11.45
CA THR A 256 3.16 -19.98 -11.17
C THR A 256 4.00 -19.61 -12.38
N ASN A 257 3.48 -18.77 -13.27
CA ASN A 257 4.20 -18.24 -14.44
C ASN A 257 4.84 -16.90 -14.12
N THR A 258 5.94 -16.95 -13.37
CA THR A 258 6.71 -15.76 -12.98
C THR A 258 7.24 -14.98 -14.19
N VAL A 259 7.58 -15.68 -15.28
CA VAL A 259 8.08 -15.06 -16.52
C VAL A 259 7.01 -14.16 -17.14
N ALA A 260 5.77 -14.62 -17.27
CA ALA A 260 4.67 -13.80 -17.80
C ALA A 260 4.41 -12.57 -16.92
N GLY A 261 4.46 -12.74 -15.60
CA GLY A 261 4.34 -11.63 -14.65
C GLY A 261 5.45 -10.59 -14.82
N LEU A 262 6.70 -11.03 -14.87
CA LEU A 262 7.87 -10.16 -15.02
C LEU A 262 7.87 -9.43 -16.36
N GLN A 263 7.51 -10.12 -17.46
CA GLN A 263 7.38 -9.53 -18.78
C GLN A 263 6.34 -8.40 -18.79
N LEU A 264 5.14 -8.65 -18.25
CA LEU A 264 4.11 -7.64 -18.15
C LEU A 264 4.54 -6.46 -17.27
N ALA A 265 5.16 -6.73 -16.13
CA ALA A 265 5.67 -5.69 -15.23
C ALA A 265 6.73 -4.81 -15.91
N MET A 266 7.68 -5.43 -16.61
CA MET A 266 8.69 -4.71 -17.38
C MET A 266 8.07 -3.88 -18.48
N ASP A 267 7.08 -4.39 -19.20
CA ASP A 267 6.39 -3.63 -20.26
C ASP A 267 5.61 -2.44 -19.72
N ILE A 268 4.97 -2.56 -18.55
CA ILE A 268 4.34 -1.44 -17.86
C ILE A 268 5.39 -0.39 -17.48
N LEU A 269 6.47 -0.81 -16.83
CA LEU A 269 7.54 0.07 -16.35
C LEU A 269 8.29 0.77 -17.49
N ARG A 270 8.48 0.10 -18.65
CA ARG A 270 9.12 0.69 -19.84
C ARG A 270 8.33 1.90 -20.38
N ARG A 271 7.00 1.90 -20.22
CA ARG A 271 6.13 3.02 -20.66
C ARG A 271 6.12 4.19 -19.68
N LYS A 272 6.60 4.01 -18.44
CA LYS A 272 6.68 5.08 -17.43
C LYS A 272 7.89 5.98 -17.66
N ARG A 273 7.68 7.29 -17.51
CA ARG A 273 8.70 8.34 -17.69
C ARG A 273 9.68 8.45 -16.51
N ASN A 274 9.28 7.95 -15.35
CA ASN A 274 10.06 7.95 -14.12
C ASN A 274 11.40 7.22 -14.34
N THR A 275 12.49 7.78 -13.82
CA THR A 275 13.81 7.17 -13.92
C THR A 275 13.94 5.95 -13.01
N ASN A 276 13.39 6.04 -11.79
CA ASN A 276 13.43 4.95 -10.84
C ASN A 276 12.22 4.03 -11.01
N LYS A 277 12.50 2.74 -11.18
CA LYS A 277 11.52 1.69 -11.48
C LYS A 277 11.77 0.49 -10.57
N GLN A 278 10.73 -0.05 -9.96
CA GLN A 278 10.82 -1.25 -9.12
C GLN A 278 9.65 -2.19 -9.35
N ILE A 279 9.92 -3.46 -9.09
CA ILE A 279 8.92 -4.52 -9.06
C ILE A 279 8.90 -5.05 -7.63
N PHE A 280 7.73 -5.00 -6.99
CA PHE A 280 7.47 -5.74 -5.75
C PHE A 280 6.68 -6.99 -6.10
N MET A 281 7.25 -8.17 -5.82
CA MET A 281 6.58 -9.44 -6.09
C MET A 281 6.22 -10.12 -4.77
N ILE A 282 4.96 -10.55 -4.67
CA ILE A 282 4.47 -11.38 -3.57
C ILE A 282 4.11 -12.75 -4.15
N THR A 283 4.84 -13.77 -3.74
CA THR A 283 4.72 -15.16 -4.20
C THR A 283 5.25 -16.09 -3.12
N ASP A 284 4.87 -17.36 -3.18
CA ASP A 284 5.50 -18.43 -2.40
C ASP A 284 6.75 -19.02 -3.09
N GLY A 285 7.13 -18.46 -4.24
CA GLY A 285 8.51 -18.44 -4.73
C GLY A 285 8.88 -19.56 -5.69
N LYS A 286 7.97 -20.46 -6.06
CA LYS A 286 8.28 -21.58 -6.96
C LYS A 286 7.63 -21.42 -8.35
N PRO A 287 8.37 -20.89 -9.35
CA PRO A 287 7.95 -20.94 -10.74
C PRO A 287 7.64 -22.39 -11.16
N SER A 288 6.48 -22.59 -11.78
CA SER A 288 5.98 -23.93 -12.16
C SER A 288 5.33 -23.96 -13.53
N CYS A 289 5.30 -22.83 -14.24
CA CYS A 289 4.69 -22.71 -15.56
C CYS A 289 5.47 -21.76 -16.47
N LEU A 290 5.53 -22.11 -17.76
CA LEU A 290 5.94 -21.22 -18.85
C LEU A 290 4.91 -21.29 -19.97
N ARG A 291 4.71 -20.16 -20.64
CA ARG A 291 4.00 -20.11 -21.91
C ARG A 291 5.00 -20.23 -23.05
N LEU A 292 4.84 -21.26 -23.88
CA LEU A 292 5.69 -21.52 -25.03
C LEU A 292 5.26 -20.67 -26.24
N GLN A 293 6.13 -20.58 -27.25
CA GLN A 293 5.89 -19.76 -28.45
C GLN A 293 4.69 -20.23 -29.28
N ASP A 294 4.38 -21.52 -29.24
CA ASP A 294 3.21 -22.11 -29.89
C ASP A 294 1.89 -21.83 -29.14
N GLY A 295 1.96 -21.12 -28.00
CA GLY A 295 0.82 -20.80 -27.15
C GLY A 295 0.46 -21.89 -26.13
N SER A 296 1.14 -23.03 -26.13
CA SER A 296 0.96 -24.07 -25.12
C SER A 296 1.64 -23.71 -23.80
N TYR A 297 1.30 -24.42 -22.72
CA TYR A 297 1.93 -24.22 -21.41
C TYR A 297 2.80 -25.41 -21.06
N TYR A 298 4.08 -25.14 -20.80
CA TYR A 298 4.97 -26.08 -20.13
C TYR A 298 4.78 -25.96 -18.62
N LYS A 299 4.44 -27.05 -17.94
CA LYS A 299 4.11 -27.06 -16.52
C LYS A 299 4.89 -28.14 -15.79
N ASN A 300 5.55 -27.75 -14.71
CA ASN A 300 6.17 -28.70 -13.78
C ASN A 300 6.01 -28.20 -12.35
N SER A 301 5.08 -28.83 -11.63
CA SER A 301 4.80 -28.50 -10.23
C SER A 301 5.69 -29.27 -9.25
N VAL A 302 6.57 -30.17 -9.72
CA VAL A 302 7.43 -31.04 -8.89
C VAL A 302 8.86 -30.50 -8.87
N GLY A 303 9.40 -30.21 -7.68
CA GLY A 303 10.76 -29.66 -7.54
C GLY A 303 10.95 -28.27 -8.19
N LEU A 304 12.20 -27.80 -8.26
CA LEU A 304 12.56 -26.63 -9.05
C LEU A 304 12.95 -27.12 -10.45
N ASP A 305 12.17 -26.72 -11.46
CA ASP A 305 12.47 -27.07 -12.85
C ASP A 305 13.48 -26.07 -13.44
N ASN A 306 14.69 -26.54 -13.76
CA ASN A 306 15.75 -25.69 -14.29
C ASN A 306 15.34 -24.96 -15.57
N HIS A 307 14.55 -25.58 -16.45
CA HIS A 307 14.10 -24.94 -17.69
C HIS A 307 13.20 -23.73 -17.42
N ILE A 308 12.33 -23.84 -16.40
CA ILE A 308 11.45 -22.75 -15.97
C ILE A 308 12.26 -21.65 -15.28
N VAL A 309 13.12 -22.05 -14.34
CA VAL A 309 13.90 -21.13 -13.52
C VAL A 309 14.89 -20.32 -14.37
N GLU A 310 15.58 -20.95 -15.33
CA GLU A 310 16.50 -20.25 -16.24
C GLU A 310 15.80 -19.13 -17.01
N ARG A 311 14.54 -19.33 -17.42
CA ARG A 311 13.75 -18.31 -18.12
C ARG A 311 13.36 -17.13 -17.24
N CYS A 312 13.34 -17.27 -15.91
CA CYS A 312 13.09 -16.15 -15.00
C CYS A 312 14.27 -15.17 -14.93
N TYR A 313 15.48 -15.60 -15.30
CA TYR A 313 16.69 -14.77 -15.26
C TYR A 313 16.98 -14.03 -16.58
N THR A 314 16.28 -14.39 -17.65
CA THR A 314 16.50 -13.87 -19.03
C THR A 314 15.33 -13.04 -19.50
#